data_AF-A0A085WV23-F1
#
_entry.id   AF-A0A085WV23-F1
#
_cell.length_a   1.000
_cell.length_b   1.000
_cell.length_c   1.000
_cell.angle_alpha   90.00
_cell.angle_beta   90.00
_cell.angle_gamma   90.00
#
_symmetry.space_group_name_H-M   'P 1'
#
loop_
_entity.id
_entity.type
_entity.pdbx_description
1 polymer ?
#
loop_
_entity_poly.entity_id
_entity_poly.type
_entity_poly.pdbx_seq_one_letter_code
_entity_poly.pdbx_strand_id
1 'polypeptide(L)'
;MEIVLRPINDGFFQELVLPFFTRCMGDAPRALEGMMGRLGDEETRFLCDRLLSTASPGGLSGLEREPWVELVDRLVFQPWQLGDSGWELGASRAGYAGDWDEALHLALMVELPDYPYGQAREARAVRDAFRQKPRVELGLASFIGGTWEPLPQFPPDQVFATQGRAGYMPRQGLAFADWAWRPAHAVADWHATLVRKLDRLLTREVERLKLPSLPERDELLAWWTGRATKPPPLAVVFSGLGPRAPEWIYELGVLCGEVRTAAQEHSAVVSLVTKSTQVRV
;
A
#
# COMPACT_ATOMS: atom_id res chain seq x y z
N MET A 1 -12.73 2.21 7.56
CA MET A 1 -12.10 2.40 6.23
C MET A 1 -11.28 1.17 6.02
N GLU A 2 -11.31 0.61 4.83
CA GLU A 2 -10.50 -0.57 4.51
C GLU A 2 -9.22 -0.12 3.80
N ILE A 3 -8.12 -0.82 4.03
CA ILE A 3 -6.90 -0.70 3.25
C ILE A 3 -6.64 -2.00 2.51
N VAL A 4 -6.33 -1.90 1.23
CA VAL A 4 -5.86 -3.00 0.40
C VAL A 4 -4.39 -2.75 0.07
N LEU A 5 -3.52 -3.72 0.32
CA LEU A 5 -2.14 -3.72 -0.17
C LEU A 5 -2.00 -4.85 -1.18
N ARG A 6 -1.55 -4.54 -2.39
CA ARG A 6 -1.45 -5.51 -3.47
C ARG A 6 -0.08 -5.46 -4.14
N PRO A 7 0.64 -6.59 -4.20
CA PRO A 7 1.80 -6.71 -5.07
C PRO A 7 1.38 -6.57 -6.53
N ILE A 8 2.16 -5.82 -7.29
CA ILE A 8 1.92 -5.52 -8.70
C ILE A 8 3.23 -5.60 -9.49
N ASN A 9 3.11 -5.71 -10.80
CA ASN A 9 4.27 -5.70 -11.68
C ASN A 9 4.90 -4.30 -11.75
N ASP A 10 6.14 -4.18 -11.25
CA ASP A 10 6.87 -2.91 -11.20
C ASP A 10 7.15 -2.37 -12.62
N GLY A 11 7.50 -3.25 -13.56
CA GLY A 11 7.73 -2.90 -14.96
C GLY A 11 6.49 -2.32 -15.63
N PHE A 12 5.31 -2.94 -15.43
CA PHE A 12 4.05 -2.40 -15.94
C PHE A 12 3.80 -0.97 -15.45
N PHE A 13 4.03 -0.74 -14.16
CA PHE A 13 3.83 0.58 -13.57
C PHE A 13 4.78 1.62 -14.12
N GLN A 14 6.08 1.31 -14.11
CA GLN A 14 7.11 2.25 -14.55
C GLN A 14 7.05 2.53 -16.05
N GLU A 15 6.77 1.51 -16.85
CA GLU A 15 6.76 1.66 -18.31
C GLU A 15 5.44 2.20 -18.85
N LEU A 16 4.29 1.85 -18.25
CA LEU A 16 2.98 2.18 -18.81
C LEU A 16 2.17 3.12 -17.91
N VAL A 17 1.92 2.74 -16.65
CA VAL A 17 0.96 3.45 -15.79
C VAL A 17 1.42 4.85 -15.40
N LEU A 18 2.66 5.01 -14.90
CA LEU A 18 3.17 6.31 -14.46
C LEU A 18 3.36 7.30 -15.64
N PRO A 19 3.91 6.90 -16.80
CA PRO A 19 3.96 7.78 -17.96
C PRO A 19 2.57 8.15 -18.49
N PHE A 20 1.63 7.22 -18.47
CA PHE A 20 0.24 7.46 -18.86
C PHE A 20 -0.40 8.55 -17.98
N PHE A 21 -0.36 8.39 -16.65
CA PHE A 21 -0.93 9.38 -15.74
C PHE A 21 -0.29 10.75 -15.87
N THR A 22 1.04 10.81 -16.03
CA THR A 22 1.74 12.08 -16.30
C THR A 22 1.21 12.76 -17.56
N ARG A 23 1.03 12.00 -18.66
CA ARG A 23 0.54 12.54 -19.93
C ARG A 23 -0.93 12.96 -19.86
N CYS A 24 -1.76 12.22 -19.14
CA CYS A 24 -3.17 12.54 -18.92
C CYS A 24 -3.40 13.89 -18.25
N MET A 25 -2.41 14.46 -17.55
CA MET A 25 -2.53 15.79 -16.96
C MET A 25 -2.68 16.90 -18.02
N GLY A 26 -2.12 16.70 -19.23
CA GLY A 26 -2.15 17.70 -20.30
C GLY A 26 -2.90 17.27 -21.55
N ASP A 27 -2.84 15.98 -21.91
CA ASP A 27 -3.39 15.45 -23.16
C ASP A 27 -3.91 14.02 -22.92
N ALA A 28 -5.07 13.92 -22.29
CA ALA A 28 -5.73 12.67 -21.96
C ALA A 28 -6.09 11.82 -23.19
N PRO A 29 -6.64 12.39 -24.29
CA PRO A 29 -6.91 11.61 -25.49
C PRO A 29 -5.66 10.92 -26.03
N ARG A 30 -4.56 11.66 -26.25
CA ARG A 30 -3.34 11.01 -26.76
C ARG A 30 -2.69 10.05 -25.78
N ALA A 31 -2.89 10.23 -24.48
CA ALA A 31 -2.44 9.27 -23.48
C ALA A 31 -3.18 7.94 -23.61
N LEU A 32 -4.50 7.98 -23.80
CA LEU A 32 -5.34 6.79 -24.01
C LEU A 32 -4.95 6.06 -25.30
N GLU A 33 -4.78 6.79 -26.42
CA GLU A 33 -4.32 6.21 -27.69
C GLU A 33 -2.97 5.49 -27.54
N GLY A 34 -2.01 6.13 -26.87
CA GLY A 34 -0.69 5.56 -26.63
C GLY A 34 -0.72 4.32 -25.72
N MET A 35 -1.60 4.32 -24.72
CA MET A 35 -1.79 3.18 -23.82
C MET A 35 -2.41 1.98 -24.54
N MET A 36 -3.45 2.20 -25.34
CA MET A 36 -4.14 1.13 -26.09
C MET A 36 -3.19 0.34 -26.99
N GLY A 37 -2.21 0.99 -27.60
CA GLY A 37 -1.20 0.33 -28.44
C GLY A 37 -0.27 -0.64 -27.69
N ARG A 38 -0.31 -0.67 -26.36
CA ARG A 38 0.53 -1.51 -25.50
C ARG A 38 -0.24 -2.52 -24.66
N LEU A 39 -1.57 -2.49 -24.70
CA LEU A 39 -2.45 -3.40 -23.96
C LEU A 39 -2.84 -4.58 -24.84
N GLY A 40 -2.69 -5.79 -24.29
CA GLY A 40 -3.25 -7.04 -24.81
C GLY A 40 -4.65 -7.35 -24.24
N ASP A 41 -5.02 -6.79 -23.08
CA ASP A 41 -6.33 -7.00 -22.44
C ASP A 41 -7.47 -6.26 -23.17
N GLU A 42 -8.44 -6.99 -23.70
CA GLU A 42 -9.55 -6.45 -24.51
C GLU A 42 -10.48 -5.53 -23.71
N GLU A 43 -10.79 -5.87 -22.46
CA GLU A 43 -11.71 -5.10 -21.63
C GLU A 43 -11.11 -3.74 -21.23
N THR A 44 -9.82 -3.69 -20.87
CA THR A 44 -9.14 -2.43 -20.59
C THR A 44 -9.02 -1.57 -21.86
N ARG A 45 -8.76 -2.18 -23.03
CA ARG A 45 -8.77 -1.46 -24.30
C ARG A 45 -10.14 -0.88 -24.64
N PHE A 46 -11.20 -1.63 -24.38
CA PHE A 46 -12.57 -1.16 -24.57
C PHE A 46 -12.88 0.04 -23.67
N LEU A 47 -12.43 0.03 -22.41
CA LEU A 47 -12.57 1.20 -21.52
C LEU A 47 -11.80 2.42 -22.05
N CYS A 48 -10.59 2.24 -22.58
CA CYS A 48 -9.85 3.32 -23.22
C CYS A 48 -10.59 3.87 -24.45
N ASP A 49 -11.12 3.01 -25.33
CA ASP A 49 -11.88 3.42 -26.52
C ASP A 49 -13.16 4.17 -26.16
N ARG A 50 -13.89 3.67 -25.14
CA ARG A 50 -15.06 4.35 -24.59
C ARG A 50 -14.71 5.75 -24.10
N LEU A 51 -13.65 5.90 -23.32
CA LEU A 51 -13.19 7.20 -22.83
C LEU A 51 -12.76 8.13 -23.98
N LEU A 52 -12.08 7.60 -24.99
CA LEU A 52 -11.69 8.36 -26.18
C LEU A 52 -12.89 8.90 -26.95
N SER A 53 -13.94 8.09 -27.09
CA SER A 53 -15.14 8.46 -27.85
C SER A 53 -15.90 9.66 -27.27
N THR A 54 -15.74 9.90 -25.96
CA THR A 54 -16.40 10.99 -25.23
C THR A 54 -15.43 12.08 -24.76
N ALA A 55 -14.12 11.91 -25.02
CA ALA A 55 -13.10 12.82 -24.52
C ALA A 55 -13.16 14.19 -25.21
N SER A 56 -13.02 15.24 -24.41
CA SER A 56 -12.73 16.59 -24.90
C SER A 56 -11.21 16.86 -24.91
N PRO A 57 -10.71 17.75 -25.79
CA PRO A 57 -9.30 18.15 -25.77
C PRO A 57 -8.87 18.68 -24.40
N GLY A 58 -7.70 18.25 -23.93
CA GLY A 58 -7.10 18.67 -22.66
C GLY A 58 -6.77 17.49 -21.75
N GLY A 59 -6.70 17.76 -20.44
CA GLY A 59 -6.37 16.76 -19.42
C GLY A 59 -7.59 16.02 -18.86
N LEU A 60 -7.45 15.47 -17.65
CA LEU A 60 -8.47 14.62 -17.00
C LEU A 60 -9.86 15.24 -16.86
N SER A 61 -9.98 16.56 -16.78
CA SER A 61 -11.29 17.23 -16.69
C SER A 61 -12.15 17.05 -17.95
N GLY A 62 -11.55 16.65 -19.06
CA GLY A 62 -12.22 16.35 -20.31
C GLY A 62 -12.70 14.90 -20.45
N LEU A 63 -12.52 14.06 -19.43
CA LEU A 63 -12.93 12.66 -19.42
C LEU A 63 -14.18 12.42 -18.57
N GLU A 64 -14.96 11.41 -18.93
CA GLU A 64 -16.04 10.91 -18.07
C GLU A 64 -15.48 10.26 -16.81
N ARG A 65 -16.03 10.65 -15.64
CA ARG A 65 -15.50 10.25 -14.34
C ARG A 65 -15.63 8.75 -14.06
N GLU A 66 -16.78 8.15 -14.36
CA GLU A 66 -17.06 6.75 -14.01
C GLU A 66 -16.18 5.77 -14.80
N PRO A 67 -16.11 5.84 -16.16
CA PRO A 67 -15.20 4.97 -16.91
C PRO A 67 -13.72 5.24 -16.61
N TRP A 68 -13.36 6.47 -16.25
CA TRP A 68 -12.01 6.80 -15.81
C TRP A 68 -11.64 6.10 -14.50
N VAL A 69 -12.54 6.16 -13.51
CA VAL A 69 -12.37 5.47 -12.23
C VAL A 69 -12.22 3.96 -12.44
N GLU A 70 -13.04 3.37 -13.30
CA GLU A 70 -12.95 1.93 -13.64
C GLU A 70 -11.63 1.58 -14.33
N LEU A 71 -11.18 2.38 -15.29
CA LEU A 71 -9.88 2.20 -15.95
C LEU A 71 -8.73 2.29 -14.94
N VAL A 72 -8.71 3.32 -14.09
CA VAL A 72 -7.63 3.48 -13.10
C VAL A 72 -7.62 2.32 -12.12
N ASP A 73 -8.79 1.88 -11.63
CA ASP A 73 -8.88 0.73 -10.74
C ASP A 73 -8.26 -0.53 -11.39
N ARG A 74 -8.59 -0.80 -12.65
CA ARG A 74 -8.01 -1.92 -13.40
C ARG A 74 -6.50 -1.79 -13.58
N LEU A 75 -6.01 -0.64 -14.01
CA LEU A 75 -4.58 -0.41 -14.23
C LEU A 75 -3.78 -0.55 -12.94
N VAL A 76 -4.32 -0.06 -11.83
CA VAL A 76 -3.58 0.09 -10.58
C VAL A 76 -3.67 -1.14 -9.68
N PHE A 77 -4.76 -1.91 -9.78
CA PHE A 77 -5.06 -3.01 -8.84
C PHE A 77 -5.20 -4.39 -9.47
N GLN A 78 -5.06 -4.56 -10.79
CA GLN A 78 -5.09 -5.88 -11.41
C GLN A 78 -3.67 -6.46 -11.61
N PRO A 79 -3.53 -7.80 -11.65
CA PRO A 79 -2.23 -8.47 -11.75
C PRO A 79 -1.70 -8.46 -13.19
N TRP A 80 -1.12 -7.37 -13.64
CA TRP A 80 -0.61 -7.26 -15.02
C TRP A 80 0.68 -8.08 -15.25
N GLN A 81 0.78 -8.70 -16.43
CA GLN A 81 1.97 -9.39 -16.92
C GLN A 81 2.23 -9.07 -18.39
N LEU A 82 3.46 -9.26 -18.86
CA LEU A 82 3.80 -9.07 -20.26
C LEU A 82 3.53 -10.37 -21.03
N GLY A 83 2.61 -10.32 -22.00
CA GLY A 83 2.31 -11.40 -22.94
C GLY A 83 2.73 -11.07 -24.37
N ASP A 84 2.40 -11.96 -25.31
CA ASP A 84 2.78 -11.84 -26.72
C ASP A 84 2.12 -10.65 -27.44
N SER A 85 0.92 -10.25 -26.98
CA SER A 85 0.12 -9.16 -27.53
C SER A 85 0.32 -7.82 -26.82
N GLY A 86 1.21 -7.77 -25.83
CA GLY A 86 1.41 -6.62 -24.94
C GLY A 86 1.09 -6.96 -23.49
N TRP A 87 0.73 -5.95 -22.70
CA TRP A 87 0.38 -6.14 -21.30
C TRP A 87 -1.02 -6.74 -21.15
N GLU A 88 -1.13 -7.83 -20.42
CA GLU A 88 -2.36 -8.59 -20.20
C GLU A 88 -2.58 -8.89 -18.71
N LEU A 89 -3.79 -9.32 -18.36
CA LEU A 89 -4.10 -9.74 -17.00
C LEU A 89 -3.58 -11.15 -16.74
N GLY A 90 -2.70 -11.27 -15.74
CA GLY A 90 -2.19 -12.53 -15.22
C GLY A 90 -3.11 -13.16 -14.16
N ALA A 91 -2.58 -14.15 -13.46
CA ALA A 91 -3.30 -14.85 -12.41
C ALA A 91 -3.62 -13.93 -11.22
N SER A 92 -4.85 -14.02 -10.70
CA SER A 92 -5.23 -13.33 -9.47
C SER A 92 -4.30 -13.72 -8.33
N ARG A 93 -3.89 -12.72 -7.55
CA ARG A 93 -3.04 -12.87 -6.39
C ARG A 93 -3.74 -12.27 -5.18
N ALA A 94 -3.82 -13.05 -4.11
CA ALA A 94 -4.24 -12.54 -2.83
C ALA A 94 -3.29 -11.41 -2.39
N GLY A 95 -3.86 -10.28 -2.00
CA GLY A 95 -3.15 -9.22 -1.29
C GLY A 95 -3.66 -9.12 0.14
N TYR A 96 -3.18 -8.12 0.88
CA TYR A 96 -3.74 -7.79 2.20
C TYR A 96 -4.98 -6.92 2.04
N ALA A 97 -5.99 -7.19 2.85
CA ALA A 97 -7.17 -6.35 3.03
C ALA A 97 -7.54 -6.32 4.52
N GLY A 98 -7.71 -5.13 5.09
CA GLY A 98 -7.96 -5.00 6.53
C GLY A 98 -8.41 -3.61 6.95
N ASP A 99 -8.66 -3.40 8.24
CA ASP A 99 -8.99 -2.08 8.76
C ASP A 99 -7.79 -1.14 8.67
N TRP A 100 -7.99 0.02 8.04
CA TRP A 100 -6.92 1.00 7.83
C TRP A 100 -6.33 1.54 9.13
N ASP A 101 -7.15 1.75 10.17
CA ASP A 101 -6.67 2.33 11.44
C ASP A 101 -5.82 1.31 12.22
N GLU A 102 -6.24 0.04 12.22
CA GLU A 102 -5.47 -1.06 12.78
C GLU A 102 -4.17 -1.28 12.00
N ALA A 103 -4.21 -1.38 10.66
CA ALA A 103 -3.01 -1.55 9.85
C ALA A 103 -1.99 -0.39 10.07
N LEU A 104 -2.47 0.85 10.14
CA LEU A 104 -1.63 2.01 10.45
C LEU A 104 -1.07 1.94 11.88
N HIS A 105 -1.87 1.51 12.86
CA HIS A 105 -1.43 1.32 14.24
C HIS A 105 -0.23 0.36 14.31
N LEU A 106 -0.34 -0.79 13.65
CA LEU A 106 0.72 -1.81 13.61
C LEU A 106 1.96 -1.32 12.90
N ALA A 107 1.80 -0.66 11.75
CA ALA A 107 2.93 -0.09 11.03
C ALA A 107 3.66 0.95 11.87
N LEU A 108 2.94 1.82 12.59
CA LEU A 108 3.55 2.80 13.50
C LEU A 108 4.24 2.14 14.71
N MET A 109 3.73 1.02 15.23
CA MET A 109 4.42 0.26 16.29
C MET A 109 5.83 -0.18 15.83
N VAL A 110 5.94 -0.64 14.58
CA VAL A 110 7.20 -1.10 14.00
C VAL A 110 8.11 0.05 13.59
N GLU A 111 7.55 1.09 12.98
CA GLU A 111 8.30 2.13 12.27
C GLU A 111 8.70 3.32 13.15
N LEU A 112 7.92 3.62 14.19
CA LEU A 112 8.09 4.82 15.01
C LEU A 112 8.49 4.46 16.45
N PRO A 113 9.76 4.67 16.86
CA PRO A 113 10.28 4.26 18.17
C PRO A 113 9.59 4.88 19.39
N ASP A 114 9.06 6.09 19.23
CA ASP A 114 8.36 6.85 20.27
C ASP A 114 6.83 6.71 20.17
N TYR A 115 6.32 5.84 19.29
CA TYR A 115 4.88 5.65 19.13
C TYR A 115 4.24 5.13 20.42
N PRO A 116 3.26 5.83 21.02
CA PRO A 116 2.73 5.50 22.34
C PRO A 116 1.63 4.44 22.26
N TYR A 117 1.89 3.30 21.62
CA TYR A 117 0.88 2.27 21.34
C TYR A 117 0.25 1.65 22.59
N GLY A 118 0.92 1.69 23.75
CA GLY A 118 0.35 1.28 25.03
C GLY A 118 -0.68 2.26 25.61
N GLN A 119 -0.84 3.45 25.01
CA GLN A 119 -1.70 4.52 25.48
C GLN A 119 -2.75 4.87 24.43
N ALA A 120 -3.93 4.24 24.51
CA ALA A 120 -4.95 4.28 23.46
C ALA A 120 -5.32 5.70 22.96
N ARG A 121 -5.44 6.66 23.88
CA ARG A 121 -5.78 8.06 23.54
C ARG A 121 -4.66 8.75 22.76
N GLU A 122 -3.41 8.58 23.20
CA GLU A 122 -2.24 9.20 22.55
C GLU A 122 -1.94 8.53 21.21
N ALA A 123 -2.01 7.20 21.16
CA ALA A 123 -1.85 6.41 19.95
C ALA A 123 -2.86 6.82 18.87
N ARG A 124 -4.12 7.06 19.27
CA ARG A 124 -5.17 7.56 18.39
C ARG A 124 -4.88 8.99 17.90
N ALA A 125 -4.47 9.89 18.79
CA ALA A 125 -4.13 11.25 18.41
C ALA A 125 -3.00 11.30 17.35
N VAL A 126 -2.00 10.43 17.48
CA VAL A 126 -0.94 10.29 16.46
C VAL A 126 -1.49 9.80 15.13
N ARG A 127 -2.38 8.79 15.11
CA ARG A 127 -3.00 8.29 13.87
C ARG A 127 -3.92 9.32 13.22
N ASP A 128 -4.71 10.05 14.01
CA ASP A 128 -5.57 11.13 13.51
C ASP A 128 -4.74 12.24 12.85
N ALA A 129 -3.61 12.61 13.45
CA ALA A 129 -2.66 13.55 12.84
C ALA A 129 -2.03 12.98 11.56
N PHE A 130 -1.65 11.71 11.57
CA PHE A 130 -1.11 11.01 10.41
C PHE A 130 -2.10 10.95 9.24
N ARG A 131 -3.39 10.77 9.53
CA ARG A 131 -4.46 10.78 8.54
C ARG A 131 -4.51 12.13 7.81
N GLN A 132 -4.35 13.24 8.54
CA GLN A 132 -4.42 14.58 7.96
C GLN A 132 -3.15 14.95 7.18
N LYS A 133 -1.99 14.60 7.73
CA LYS A 133 -0.69 14.90 7.13
C LYS A 133 0.27 13.74 7.40
N PRO A 134 0.32 12.73 6.51
CA PRO A 134 1.18 11.58 6.72
C PRO A 134 2.65 12.00 6.69
N ARG A 135 3.47 11.30 7.46
CA ARG A 135 4.91 11.52 7.49
C ARG A 135 5.57 10.72 6.37
N VAL A 136 6.62 11.26 5.78
CA VAL A 136 7.51 10.55 4.86
C VAL A 136 8.51 9.68 5.64
N GLU A 137 9.18 8.75 4.96
CA GLU A 137 10.32 8.00 5.50
C GLU A 137 10.01 7.03 6.67
N LEU A 138 8.73 6.67 6.87
CA LEU A 138 8.30 5.66 7.85
C LEU A 138 7.87 4.36 7.18
N GLY A 139 8.53 3.99 6.08
CA GLY A 139 8.32 2.73 5.37
C GLY A 139 6.85 2.37 5.16
N LEU A 140 6.43 1.26 5.76
CA LEU A 140 5.06 0.76 5.68
C LEU A 140 4.01 1.75 6.22
N ALA A 141 4.32 2.51 7.28
CA ALA A 141 3.38 3.46 7.85
C ALA A 141 3.10 4.63 6.89
N SER A 142 4.14 5.18 6.24
CA SER A 142 3.99 6.18 5.19
C SER A 142 3.17 5.66 4.02
N PHE A 143 3.40 4.40 3.63
CA PHE A 143 2.68 3.76 2.54
C PHE A 143 1.19 3.52 2.80
N ILE A 144 0.85 2.99 3.98
CA ILE A 144 -0.55 2.86 4.45
C ILE A 144 -1.18 4.24 4.60
N GLY A 145 -0.37 5.22 5.00
CA GLY A 145 -0.72 6.64 5.01
C GLY A 145 -1.09 7.21 3.65
N GLY A 146 -0.80 6.52 2.56
CA GLY A 146 -1.02 7.00 1.19
C GLY A 146 0.10 7.91 0.68
N THR A 147 1.25 7.97 1.36
CA THR A 147 2.40 8.75 0.92
C THR A 147 3.09 8.07 -0.26
N TRP A 148 3.29 8.84 -1.32
CA TRP A 148 4.06 8.44 -2.48
C TRP A 148 5.55 8.68 -2.27
N GLU A 149 6.36 7.64 -2.37
CA GLU A 149 7.79 7.80 -2.66
C GLU A 149 8.20 6.71 -3.68
N PRO A 150 8.74 7.08 -4.85
CA PRO A 150 9.17 8.43 -5.24
C PRO A 150 8.01 9.41 -5.45
N LEU A 151 8.31 10.70 -5.34
CA LEU A 151 7.35 11.76 -5.61
C LEU A 151 6.88 11.66 -7.08
N PRO A 152 5.57 11.57 -7.34
CA PRO A 152 5.05 11.46 -8.69
C PRO A 152 5.13 12.80 -9.42
N GLN A 153 5.19 12.76 -10.75
CA GLN A 153 5.18 13.96 -11.60
C GLN A 153 3.77 14.52 -11.83
N PHE A 154 2.75 13.83 -11.32
CA PHE A 154 1.34 14.19 -11.40
C PHE A 154 0.72 14.25 -9.99
N PRO A 155 -0.33 15.07 -9.77
CA PRO A 155 -1.13 15.04 -8.55
C PRO A 155 -1.94 13.74 -8.44
N PRO A 156 -1.61 12.81 -7.51
CA PRO A 156 -2.23 11.48 -7.48
C PRO A 156 -3.73 11.50 -7.15
N ASP A 157 -4.16 12.53 -6.46
CA ASP A 157 -5.54 12.75 -6.04
C ASP A 157 -6.46 13.21 -7.19
N GLN A 158 -5.90 13.88 -8.19
CA GLN A 158 -6.62 14.20 -9.42
C GLN A 158 -6.75 12.98 -10.33
N VAL A 159 -5.77 12.07 -10.28
CA VAL A 159 -5.83 10.78 -11.00
C VAL A 159 -6.88 9.89 -10.36
N PHE A 160 -6.82 9.68 -9.04
CA PHE A 160 -7.73 8.78 -8.36
C PHE A 160 -7.88 9.10 -6.88
N ALA A 161 -9.12 9.18 -6.41
CA ALA A 161 -9.45 9.41 -5.01
C ALA A 161 -10.77 8.73 -4.66
N THR A 162 -10.78 8.04 -3.52
CA THR A 162 -11.95 7.27 -3.04
C THR A 162 -12.61 7.92 -1.82
N GLN A 163 -11.80 8.50 -0.93
CA GLN A 163 -12.21 9.25 0.27
C GLN A 163 -12.05 10.76 0.10
N GLY A 164 -11.26 11.20 -0.89
CA GLY A 164 -10.90 12.60 -1.09
C GLY A 164 -9.79 13.06 -0.15
N ARG A 165 -9.02 12.14 0.45
CA ARG A 165 -7.88 12.50 1.32
C ARG A 165 -6.63 12.64 0.46
N ALA A 166 -6.07 13.84 0.44
CA ALA A 166 -4.95 14.13 -0.44
C ALA A 166 -4.12 15.35 -0.02
N GLY A 167 -2.91 15.40 -0.57
CA GLY A 167 -2.10 16.60 -0.63
C GLY A 167 -0.97 16.43 -1.62
N TYR A 168 -0.84 17.35 -2.57
CA TYR A 168 0.24 17.39 -3.56
C TYR A 168 1.04 18.68 -3.42
N MET A 169 2.22 18.57 -2.83
CA MET A 169 3.12 19.68 -2.48
C MET A 169 4.53 19.37 -3.04
N PRO A 170 4.72 19.42 -4.37
CA PRO A 170 5.97 18.97 -4.99
C PRO A 170 7.20 19.78 -4.56
N ARG A 171 7.03 21.09 -4.28
CA ARG A 171 8.10 21.94 -3.73
C ARG A 171 8.57 21.50 -2.34
N GLN A 172 7.74 20.77 -1.60
CA GLN A 172 8.05 20.23 -0.28
C GLN A 172 8.42 18.74 -0.34
N GLY A 173 8.49 18.15 -1.54
CA GLY A 173 8.76 16.72 -1.69
C GLY A 173 7.66 15.81 -1.15
N LEU A 174 6.42 16.30 -1.03
CA LEU A 174 5.32 15.57 -0.40
C LEU A 174 4.16 15.37 -1.37
N ALA A 175 3.76 14.12 -1.55
CA ALA A 175 2.50 13.73 -2.18
C ALA A 175 1.83 12.62 -1.38
N PHE A 176 0.54 12.73 -1.14
CA PHE A 176 -0.27 11.65 -0.59
C PHE A 176 -1.69 11.68 -1.16
N ALA A 177 -2.30 10.51 -1.26
CA ALA A 177 -3.68 10.33 -1.70
C ALA A 177 -4.32 9.12 -1.00
N ASP A 178 -5.54 8.76 -1.40
CA ASP A 178 -6.20 7.53 -0.96
C ASP A 178 -5.52 6.26 -1.51
N TRP A 179 -4.56 6.43 -2.40
CA TRP A 179 -3.76 5.35 -2.94
C TRP A 179 -2.31 5.79 -3.03
N ALA A 180 -1.40 4.83 -2.96
CA ALA A 180 0.02 5.05 -3.18
C ALA A 180 0.65 3.86 -3.88
N TRP A 181 1.78 4.11 -4.51
CA TRP A 181 2.60 3.11 -5.17
C TRP A 181 4.01 3.12 -4.58
N ARG A 182 4.62 1.94 -4.52
CA ARG A 182 6.01 1.75 -4.09
C ARG A 182 6.74 0.84 -5.04
N PRO A 183 7.87 1.29 -5.62
CA PRO A 183 8.67 0.47 -6.52
C PRO A 183 9.33 -0.69 -5.78
N ALA A 184 9.71 -1.73 -6.52
CA ALA A 184 10.25 -2.95 -5.96
C ALA A 184 11.51 -2.74 -5.10
N HIS A 185 12.39 -1.81 -5.50
CA HIS A 185 13.60 -1.51 -4.74
C HIS A 185 13.28 -0.92 -3.35
N ALA A 186 12.29 -0.04 -3.25
CA ALA A 186 11.88 0.53 -1.96
C ALA A 186 11.27 -0.55 -1.05
N VAL A 187 10.49 -1.47 -1.63
CA VAL A 187 9.93 -2.62 -0.91
C VAL A 187 11.05 -3.55 -0.41
N ALA A 188 12.07 -3.79 -1.23
CA ALA A 188 13.25 -4.58 -0.84
C ALA A 188 14.03 -3.93 0.31
N ASP A 189 14.24 -2.61 0.27
CA ASP A 189 14.92 -1.85 1.34
C ASP A 189 14.12 -1.91 2.66
N TRP A 190 12.79 -1.83 2.57
CA TRP A 190 11.91 -2.00 3.73
C TRP A 190 12.05 -3.39 4.32
N HIS A 191 11.95 -4.42 3.50
CA HIS A 191 12.12 -5.81 3.92
C HIS A 191 13.50 -6.05 4.58
N ALA A 192 14.57 -5.50 4.01
CA ALA A 192 15.92 -5.63 4.55
C ALA A 192 16.06 -5.05 5.97
N THR A 193 15.33 -3.99 6.29
CA THR A 193 15.37 -3.36 7.62
C THR A 193 14.30 -3.87 8.59
N LEU A 194 13.29 -4.59 8.10
CA LEU A 194 12.12 -5.03 8.87
C LEU A 194 12.51 -5.90 10.07
N VAL A 195 13.42 -6.86 9.89
CA VAL A 195 13.87 -7.76 10.98
C VAL A 195 14.36 -6.98 12.19
N ARG A 196 15.21 -5.97 11.96
CA ARG A 196 15.73 -5.10 13.01
C ARG A 196 14.64 -4.27 13.69
N LYS A 197 13.62 -3.83 12.95
CA LYS A 197 12.51 -3.04 13.49
C LYS A 197 11.59 -3.90 14.36
N LEU A 198 11.28 -5.13 13.92
CA LEU A 198 10.51 -6.11 14.69
C LEU A 198 11.23 -6.49 15.98
N ASP A 199 12.54 -6.74 15.92
CA ASP A 199 13.36 -7.03 17.10
C ASP A 199 13.33 -5.89 18.12
N ARG A 200 13.43 -4.63 17.65
CA ARG A 200 13.29 -3.43 18.49
C ARG A 200 11.90 -3.31 19.10
N LEU A 201 10.84 -3.62 18.35
CA LEU A 201 9.47 -3.64 18.88
C LEU A 201 9.36 -4.63 20.07
N LEU A 202 9.88 -5.84 19.92
CA LEU A 202 9.87 -6.83 21.00
C LEU A 202 10.71 -6.39 22.21
N THR A 203 11.84 -5.72 21.99
CA THR A 203 12.63 -5.13 23.08
C THR A 203 11.85 -4.04 23.81
N ARG A 204 11.17 -3.14 23.08
CA ARG A 204 10.30 -2.11 23.65
C ARG A 204 9.17 -2.73 24.47
N GLU A 205 8.62 -3.86 24.05
CA GLU A 205 7.62 -4.58 24.84
C GLU A 205 8.17 -5.11 26.16
N VAL A 206 9.35 -5.73 26.14
CA VAL A 206 10.01 -6.21 27.36
C VAL A 206 10.21 -5.07 28.36
N GLU A 207 10.69 -3.91 27.88
CA GLU A 207 10.89 -2.71 28.69
C GLU A 207 9.56 -2.14 29.23
N ARG A 208 8.55 -1.95 28.36
CA ARG A 208 7.24 -1.42 28.71
C ARG A 208 6.56 -2.24 29.82
N LEU A 209 6.76 -3.55 29.77
CA LEU A 209 6.15 -4.51 30.67
C LEU A 209 7.01 -4.85 31.88
N LYS A 210 8.22 -4.32 31.94
CA LYS A 210 9.20 -4.61 32.99
C LYS A 210 9.43 -6.12 33.14
N LEU A 211 9.45 -6.83 32.02
CA LEU A 211 9.71 -8.26 31.98
C LEU A 211 11.22 -8.50 31.95
N PRO A 212 11.70 -9.61 32.55
CA PRO A 212 13.10 -10.00 32.41
C PRO A 212 13.45 -10.45 30.99
N SER A 213 12.50 -11.08 30.29
CA SER A 213 12.59 -11.49 28.88
C SER A 213 11.21 -11.81 28.32
N LEU A 214 11.10 -11.92 26.99
CA LEU A 214 9.92 -12.43 26.30
C LEU A 214 10.21 -13.86 25.83
N PRO A 215 9.58 -14.90 26.43
CA PRO A 215 9.86 -16.30 26.09
C PRO A 215 9.65 -16.62 24.61
N GLU A 216 8.59 -16.06 24.00
CA GLU A 216 8.18 -16.34 22.62
C GLU A 216 8.88 -15.45 21.57
N ARG A 217 9.90 -14.70 21.97
CA ARG A 217 10.55 -13.70 21.10
C ARG A 217 11.04 -14.32 19.79
N ASP A 218 11.76 -15.43 19.89
CA ASP A 218 12.41 -16.06 18.74
C ASP A 218 11.37 -16.69 17.81
N GLU A 219 10.31 -17.28 18.35
CA GLU A 219 9.23 -17.85 17.57
C GLU A 219 8.39 -16.77 16.85
N LEU A 220 8.13 -15.64 17.51
CA LEU A 220 7.46 -14.50 16.89
C LEU A 220 8.30 -13.92 15.74
N LEU A 221 9.60 -13.70 15.97
CA LEU A 221 10.51 -13.26 14.92
C LEU A 221 10.59 -14.28 13.79
N ALA A 222 10.66 -15.57 14.08
CA ALA A 222 10.71 -16.61 13.07
C ALA A 222 9.46 -16.57 12.17
N TRP A 223 8.27 -16.40 12.75
CA TRP A 223 7.04 -16.32 11.98
C TRP A 223 6.92 -15.02 11.17
N TRP A 224 7.14 -13.85 11.78
CA TRP A 224 7.10 -12.57 11.06
C TRP A 224 8.13 -12.48 9.94
N THR A 225 9.30 -13.08 10.11
CA THR A 225 10.35 -13.13 9.07
C THR A 225 10.18 -14.27 8.07
N GLY A 226 9.19 -15.14 8.25
CA GLY A 226 8.87 -16.23 7.31
C GLY A 226 9.75 -17.48 7.47
N ARG A 227 10.55 -17.57 8.53
CA ARG A 227 11.26 -18.80 8.91
C ARG A 227 10.29 -19.86 9.46
N ALA A 228 9.18 -19.43 10.03
CA ALA A 228 8.07 -20.29 10.42
C ALA A 228 6.82 -19.97 9.58
N THR A 229 6.06 -21.00 9.18
CA THR A 229 4.88 -20.85 8.32
C THR A 229 3.58 -20.60 9.09
N LYS A 230 3.58 -20.81 10.41
CA LYS A 230 2.42 -20.64 11.28
C LYS A 230 2.76 -19.73 12.47
N PRO A 231 1.78 -18.96 12.97
CA PRO A 231 1.98 -18.19 14.20
C PRO A 231 2.27 -19.14 15.37
N PRO A 232 3.17 -18.76 16.28
CA PRO A 232 3.47 -19.59 17.43
C PRO A 232 2.27 -19.70 18.37
N PRO A 233 2.10 -20.83 19.09
CA PRO A 233 1.11 -20.94 20.13
C PRO A 233 1.47 -19.97 21.25
N LEU A 234 0.61 -18.99 21.46
CA LEU A 234 0.78 -18.00 22.50
C LEU A 234 0.30 -18.64 23.80
N ALA A 235 1.18 -18.82 24.79
CA ALA A 235 0.74 -19.21 26.11
C ALA A 235 -0.28 -18.16 26.59
N VAL A 236 -1.39 -18.58 27.17
CA VAL A 236 -2.59 -17.74 27.48
C VAL A 236 -2.32 -16.67 28.57
N VAL A 237 -1.07 -16.27 28.74
CA VAL A 237 -0.59 -15.17 29.54
C VAL A 237 0.48 -14.42 28.73
N PHE A 238 0.06 -13.64 27.75
CA PHE A 238 0.78 -12.40 27.47
C PHE A 238 0.56 -11.47 28.67
N SER A 239 1.32 -11.62 29.75
CA SER A 239 1.19 -10.79 30.97
C SER A 239 1.75 -9.37 30.79
N GLY A 240 1.40 -8.73 29.68
CA GLY A 240 1.58 -7.30 29.50
C GLY A 240 1.20 -6.76 28.12
N LEU A 241 1.13 -7.57 27.06
CA LEU A 241 0.69 -7.10 25.74
C LEU A 241 -0.81 -6.79 25.66
N GLY A 242 -1.56 -7.09 26.73
CA GLY A 242 -2.99 -6.83 26.83
C GLY A 242 -3.85 -7.88 26.11
N PRO A 243 -5.19 -7.81 26.26
CA PRO A 243 -6.11 -8.84 25.77
C PRO A 243 -6.18 -8.94 24.23
N ARG A 244 -5.72 -7.92 23.49
CA ARG A 244 -5.68 -7.92 22.01
C ARG A 244 -4.36 -8.43 21.43
N ALA A 245 -3.44 -8.94 22.28
CA ALA A 245 -2.12 -9.39 21.84
C ALA A 245 -2.13 -10.41 20.68
N PRO A 246 -2.99 -11.45 20.71
CA PRO A 246 -3.02 -12.43 19.63
C PRO A 246 -3.46 -11.83 18.29
N GLU A 247 -4.41 -10.88 18.31
CA GLU A 247 -4.94 -10.24 17.10
C GLU A 247 -3.86 -9.44 16.38
N TRP A 248 -3.19 -8.54 17.09
CA TRP A 248 -2.21 -7.66 16.46
C TRP A 248 -0.94 -8.41 16.05
N ILE A 249 -0.53 -9.43 16.83
CA ILE A 249 0.57 -10.32 16.46
C ILE A 249 0.25 -10.98 15.13
N TYR A 250 -0.95 -11.61 15.04
CA TYR A 250 -1.45 -12.24 13.82
C TYR A 250 -1.43 -11.27 12.63
N GLU A 251 -2.04 -10.10 12.81
CA GLU A 251 -2.18 -9.11 11.76
C GLU A 251 -0.84 -8.54 11.28
N LEU A 252 0.08 -8.27 12.21
CA LEU A 252 1.42 -7.82 11.88
C LEU A 252 2.18 -8.88 11.07
N GLY A 253 1.99 -10.16 11.36
CA GLY A 253 2.61 -11.22 10.57
C GLY A 253 2.04 -11.38 9.18
N VAL A 254 0.75 -11.13 8.99
CA VAL A 254 0.15 -11.06 7.64
C VAL A 254 0.76 -9.89 6.87
N LEU A 255 0.81 -8.68 7.45
CA LEU A 255 1.44 -7.51 6.84
C LEU A 255 2.93 -7.74 6.48
N CYS A 256 3.70 -8.33 7.41
CA CYS A 256 5.10 -8.70 7.15
C CYS A 256 5.21 -9.75 6.03
N GLY A 257 4.25 -10.68 5.97
CA GLY A 257 4.13 -11.69 4.92
C GLY A 257 4.00 -11.06 3.54
N GLU A 258 3.11 -10.08 3.38
CA GLU A 258 2.93 -9.37 2.10
C GLU A 258 4.20 -8.63 1.68
N VAL A 259 4.81 -7.86 2.59
CA VAL A 259 6.04 -7.11 2.31
C VAL A 259 7.18 -8.06 1.90
N ARG A 260 7.35 -9.17 2.64
CA ARG A 260 8.36 -10.18 2.33
C ARG A 260 8.13 -10.81 0.96
N THR A 261 6.89 -11.21 0.68
CA THR A 261 6.58 -11.91 -0.58
C THR A 261 6.79 -10.97 -1.77
N ALA A 262 6.34 -9.71 -1.67
CA ALA A 262 6.62 -8.69 -2.69
C ALA A 262 8.12 -8.43 -2.89
N ALA A 263 8.90 -8.37 -1.79
CA ALA A 263 10.36 -8.19 -1.88
C ALA A 263 11.08 -9.37 -2.54
N GLN A 264 10.68 -10.61 -2.22
CA GLN A 264 11.25 -11.84 -2.79
C GLN A 264 10.98 -11.97 -4.29
N GLU A 265 9.83 -11.47 -4.73
CA GLU A 265 9.42 -11.51 -6.13
C GLU A 265 9.82 -10.25 -6.91
N HIS A 266 10.57 -9.33 -6.29
CA HIS A 266 10.94 -8.04 -6.89
C HIS A 266 9.72 -7.29 -7.46
N SER A 267 8.59 -7.34 -6.74
CA SER A 267 7.34 -6.70 -7.12
C SER A 267 7.21 -5.33 -6.47
N ALA A 268 6.57 -4.42 -7.19
CA ALA A 268 6.07 -3.19 -6.60
C ALA A 268 4.84 -3.50 -5.72
N VAL A 269 4.42 -2.56 -4.89
CA VAL A 269 3.20 -2.69 -4.10
C VAL A 269 2.38 -1.42 -4.25
N VAL A 270 1.06 -1.57 -4.34
CA VAL A 270 0.10 -0.47 -4.28
C VAL A 270 -0.74 -0.58 -3.02
N SER A 271 -1.04 0.57 -2.40
CA SER A 271 -1.99 0.71 -1.32
C SER A 271 -3.25 1.42 -1.82
N LEU A 272 -4.42 1.01 -1.35
CA LEU A 272 -5.71 1.67 -1.60
C LEU A 272 -6.56 1.72 -0.36
N VAL A 273 -6.99 2.92 0.02
CA VAL A 273 -8.00 3.14 1.04
C VAL A 273 -9.37 3.14 0.37
N THR A 274 -10.34 2.44 0.93
CA THR A 274 -11.72 2.43 0.44
C THR A 274 -12.72 2.67 1.58
N LYS A 275 -13.94 3.07 1.21
CA LYS A 275 -15.10 3.02 2.12
C LYS A 275 -15.48 1.55 2.21
N SER A 276 -15.53 1.01 3.42
CA SER A 276 -15.79 -0.41 3.67
C SER A 276 -17.15 -0.83 3.11
N THR A 277 -17.15 -1.40 1.91
CA THR A 277 -18.02 -2.45 1.37
C THR A 277 -17.64 -2.70 -0.09
N GLN A 278 -17.33 -3.96 -0.43
CA GLN A 278 -17.07 -4.49 -1.79
C GLN A 278 -15.65 -4.32 -2.39
N VAL A 279 -14.59 -4.65 -1.66
CA VAL A 279 -13.36 -5.09 -2.36
C VAL A 279 -13.64 -6.49 -2.91
N ARG A 280 -13.75 -6.62 -4.24
CA ARG A 280 -13.74 -7.93 -4.91
C ARG A 280 -12.35 -8.53 -4.69
N VAL A 281 -12.28 -9.50 -3.77
CA VAL A 281 -11.15 -10.44 -3.65
C VAL A 281 -11.15 -11.37 -4.85
#